data_AF-A0A9D8FDF3-F1
#
_entry.id   AF-A0A9D8FDF3-F1
#
_cell.length_a   1.000
_cell.length_b   1.000
_cell.length_c   1.000
_cell.angle_alpha   90.00
_cell.angle_beta   90.00
_cell.angle_gamma   90.00
#
_symmetry.space_group_name_H-M   'P 1'
#
loop_
_entity.id
_entity.type
_entity.pdbx_description
1 polymer ?
#
loop_
_entity_poly.entity_id
_entity_poly.type
_entity_poly.pdbx_seq_one_letter_code
_entity_poly.pdbx_strand_id
1 'polypeptide(L)'
;MKELYQELKTHFKVSQFKQQRADLAFIKVPKKKLRSLLLHLRGREGFTHLVLLTAVDWIENKQFQLTYIVSNRTKHIDLGLCVFIKRKD
;
A
#
# COMPACT_ATOMS: atom_id res chain seq x y z
N MET A 1 -3.63 1.80 13.03
CA MET A 1 -3.83 1.30 11.64
C MET A 1 -5.22 1.57 11.07
N LYS A 2 -6.32 1.24 11.76
CA LYS A 2 -7.68 1.54 11.26
C LYS A 2 -7.94 3.03 11.02
N GLU A 3 -7.50 3.90 11.93
CA GLU A 3 -7.63 5.37 11.80
C GLU A 3 -6.91 5.88 10.57
N LEU A 4 -5.61 5.57 10.44
CA LEU A 4 -4.82 5.86 9.24
C LEU A 4 -5.53 5.39 7.96
N TYR A 5 -6.10 4.18 7.95
CA TYR A 5 -6.85 3.72 6.78
C TYR A 5 -8.05 4.61 6.44
N GLN A 6 -8.83 5.10 7.41
CA GLN A 6 -9.98 5.96 7.14
C GLN A 6 -9.57 7.31 6.54
N GLU A 7 -8.45 7.88 7.01
CA GLU A 7 -7.87 9.10 6.43
C GLU A 7 -7.44 8.86 4.99
N LEU A 8 -6.67 7.79 4.76
CA LEU A 8 -6.18 7.44 3.42
C LEU A 8 -7.34 7.11 2.46
N LYS A 9 -8.40 6.47 2.94
CA LYS A 9 -9.58 6.11 2.14
C LYS A 9 -10.23 7.34 1.53
N THR A 10 -10.35 8.41 2.31
CA THR A 10 -10.97 9.68 1.89
C THR A 10 -10.15 10.37 0.79
N HIS A 11 -8.83 10.47 0.94
CA HIS A 11 -7.97 11.23 0.03
C HIS A 11 -7.46 10.45 -1.19
N PHE A 12 -7.23 9.14 -1.03
CA PHE A 12 -6.57 8.31 -2.05
C PHE A 12 -7.47 7.24 -2.66
N LYS A 13 -8.73 7.13 -2.21
CA LYS A 13 -9.69 6.11 -2.66
C LYS A 13 -9.12 4.69 -2.51
N VAL A 14 -8.37 4.45 -1.44
CA VAL A 14 -7.86 3.11 -1.11
C VAL A 14 -9.01 2.22 -0.65
N SER A 15 -8.85 0.91 -0.81
CA SER A 15 -9.89 -0.09 -0.47
C SER A 15 -9.26 -1.39 0.03
N GLN A 16 -10.08 -2.39 0.31
CA GLN A 16 -9.66 -3.74 0.71
C GLN A 16 -8.66 -3.74 1.89
N PHE A 17 -8.97 -2.98 2.93
CA PHE A 17 -8.18 -3.01 4.16
C PHE A 17 -8.19 -4.41 4.78
N LYS A 18 -6.99 -4.97 4.93
CA LYS A 18 -6.77 -6.26 5.57
C LYS A 18 -5.69 -6.10 6.64
N GLN A 19 -6.09 -6.15 7.91
CA GLN A 19 -5.14 -6.26 9.02
C GLN A 19 -4.65 -7.71 9.08
N GLN A 20 -3.34 -7.94 8.94
CA GLN A 20 -2.74 -9.28 8.98
C GLN A 20 -2.31 -9.65 10.40
N ARG A 21 -1.75 -8.69 11.13
CA ARG A 21 -1.36 -8.76 12.56
C ARG A 21 -1.33 -7.33 13.13
N ALA A 22 -1.12 -7.14 14.43
CA ALA A 22 -1.27 -5.82 15.08
C ALA A 22 -0.47 -4.68 14.42
N ASP A 23 0.74 -4.98 13.96
CA ASP A 23 1.73 -4.07 13.36
C ASP A 23 1.73 -4.07 11.81
N LEU A 24 0.93 -4.90 11.15
CA LEU A 24 0.94 -5.01 9.68
C LEU A 24 -0.47 -5.06 9.09
N ALA A 25 -0.73 -4.16 8.14
CA ALA A 25 -1.94 -4.17 7.32
C ALA A 25 -1.63 -4.00 5.83
N PHE A 26 -2.56 -4.42 5.00
CA PHE A 26 -2.53 -4.26 3.55
C PHE A 26 -3.73 -3.46 3.06
N ILE A 27 -3.51 -2.62 2.05
CA ILE A 27 -4.57 -1.85 1.38
C ILE A 27 -4.39 -1.92 -0.14
N LYS A 28 -5.50 -1.99 -0.86
CA LYS A 28 -5.52 -1.82 -2.31
C LYS A 28 -5.47 -0.34 -2.67
N VAL A 29 -4.53 0.02 -3.53
CA VAL A 29 -4.27 1.39 -3.96
C VAL A 29 -4.51 1.51 -5.47
N PRO A 30 -5.29 2.51 -5.93
CA PRO A 30 -5.40 2.78 -7.36
C PRO A 30 -4.02 3.13 -7.97
N LYS A 31 -3.66 2.56 -9.13
CA LYS A 31 -2.38 2.81 -9.82
C LYS A 31 -2.02 4.29 -9.91
N LYS A 32 -3.00 5.13 -10.28
CA LYS A 32 -2.84 6.59 -10.43
C LYS A 32 -2.54 7.33 -9.11
N LYS A 33 -2.84 6.73 -7.96
CA LYS A 33 -2.69 7.32 -6.62
C LYS A 33 -1.48 6.82 -5.84
N LEU A 34 -0.80 5.77 -6.33
CA LEU A 34 0.36 5.18 -5.65
C LEU A 34 1.44 6.22 -5.32
N ARG A 35 1.89 7.00 -6.32
CA ARG A 35 2.97 7.99 -6.11
C ARG A 35 2.59 9.03 -5.07
N SER A 36 1.41 9.62 -5.18
CA SER A 36 0.94 10.62 -4.21
C SER A 36 0.78 10.04 -2.81
N LEU A 37 0.32 8.78 -2.70
CA LEU A 37 0.17 8.10 -1.43
C LEU A 37 1.53 7.83 -0.78
N LEU A 38 2.52 7.34 -1.53
CA LEU A 38 3.88 7.14 -1.02
C LEU A 38 4.50 8.45 -0.50
N LEU A 39 4.28 9.56 -1.21
CA LEU A 39 4.75 10.88 -0.77
C LEU A 39 4.06 11.34 0.53
N HIS A 40 2.75 11.13 0.65
CA HIS A 40 1.99 11.42 1.87
C HIS A 40 2.47 10.57 3.04
N LEU A 41 2.59 9.25 2.84
CA LEU A 41 3.06 8.31 3.85
C LEU A 41 4.46 8.67 4.36
N ARG A 42 5.37 9.03 3.45
CA ARG A 42 6.73 9.46 3.80
C ARG A 42 6.75 10.83 4.51
N GLY A 43 6.05 11.82 3.96
CA GLY A 43 6.16 13.21 4.39
C GLY A 43 5.28 13.61 5.58
N ARG A 44 4.18 12.90 5.82
CA ARG A 44 3.22 13.21 6.90
C ARG A 44 3.10 12.08 7.92
N GLU A 45 3.13 10.83 7.46
CA GLU A 45 2.84 9.68 8.32
C GLU A 45 4.08 8.97 8.87
N GLY A 46 5.30 9.36 8.44
CA GLY A 46 6.57 8.83 8.92
C GLY A 46 6.98 7.47 8.37
N PHE A 47 6.35 6.99 7.30
CA PHE A 47 6.76 5.75 6.61
C PHE A 47 7.94 6.02 5.67
N THR A 48 9.14 6.07 6.23
CA THR A 48 10.37 6.49 5.52
C THR A 48 11.20 5.33 4.99
N HIS A 49 10.88 4.09 5.37
CA HIS A 49 11.66 2.91 4.98
C HIS A 49 10.86 1.98 4.08
N LEU A 50 11.39 1.67 2.89
CA LEU A 50 10.85 0.61 2.04
C LEU A 50 11.43 -0.74 2.50
N VAL A 51 10.56 -1.60 3.03
CA VAL A 51 10.94 -2.94 3.51
C VAL A 51 11.09 -3.91 2.34
N LEU A 52 10.11 -3.92 1.44
CA LEU A 52 10.02 -4.88 0.35
C LEU A 52 9.21 -4.31 -0.81
N LEU A 53 9.63 -4.62 -2.03
CA LEU A 53 8.84 -4.44 -3.26
C LEU A 53 8.82 -5.76 -4.03
N THR A 54 7.62 -6.34 -4.19
CA THR A 54 7.42 -7.57 -4.96
C THR A 54 6.38 -7.40 -6.05
N ALA A 55 6.41 -8.29 -7.03
CA ALA A 55 5.40 -8.43 -8.05
C ALA A 55 4.89 -9.88 -8.07
N VAL A 56 3.57 -10.06 -8.02
CA VAL A 56 2.90 -11.34 -8.22
C VAL A 56 2.16 -11.30 -9.55
N ASP A 57 2.39 -12.30 -10.40
CA ASP A 57 1.71 -12.46 -11.68
C ASP A 57 0.38 -13.21 -11.49
N TRP A 58 -0.73 -12.51 -11.73
CA TRP A 58 -2.05 -13.10 -11.78
C TRP A 58 -2.38 -13.40 -13.24
N ILE A 59 -1.89 -14.54 -13.72
CA ILE A 59 -1.90 -14.93 -15.14
C ILE A 59 -3.34 -14.96 -15.67
N GLU A 60 -4.25 -15.59 -14.93
CA GLU A 60 -5.66 -15.76 -15.26
C GLU A 60 -6.38 -14.42 -15.38
N ASN A 61 -5.97 -13.44 -14.58
CA ASN A 61 -6.54 -12.08 -14.59
C ASN A 61 -5.78 -11.10 -15.50
N LYS A 62 -4.74 -11.55 -16.21
CA LYS A 62 -3.88 -10.71 -17.08
C LYS A 62 -3.36 -9.45 -16.38
N GLN A 63 -3.01 -9.55 -15.10
CA GLN A 63 -2.56 -8.43 -14.28
C GLN A 63 -1.37 -8.82 -13.39
N PHE A 64 -0.52 -7.84 -13.07
CA PHE A 64 0.42 -7.96 -11.97
C PHE A 64 -0.13 -7.26 -10.74
N GLN A 65 0.13 -7.83 -9.56
CA GLN A 65 0.02 -7.13 -8.29
C GLN A 65 1.41 -6.72 -7.83
N LEU A 66 1.67 -5.42 -7.78
CA LEU A 66 2.82 -4.86 -7.09
C LEU A 66 2.46 -4.67 -5.62
N THR A 67 3.32 -5.13 -4.72
CA THR A 67 3.16 -4.92 -3.27
C THR A 67 4.36 -4.16 -2.73
N TYR A 68 4.11 -2.94 -2.24
CA TYR A 68 5.11 -2.12 -1.57
C TYR A 68 4.88 -2.23 -0.06
N ILE A 69 5.80 -2.81 0.68
CA ILE A 69 5.75 -2.78 2.15
C ILE A 69 6.62 -1.63 2.61
N VAL A 70 6.00 -0.63 3.23
CA VAL A 70 6.68 0.52 3.82
C VAL A 70 6.53 0.50 5.35
N SER A 71 7.56 0.95 6.04
CA SER A 71 7.64 0.91 7.51
C SER A 71 7.74 2.31 8.09
N ASN A 72 6.93 2.56 9.12
CA ASN A 72 7.19 3.62 10.10
C ASN A 72 7.92 2.98 11.28
N ARG A 73 9.24 3.15 11.31
CA ARG A 73 10.13 2.54 12.32
C ARG A 73 9.87 3.08 13.72
N THR A 74 9.54 4.35 13.87
CA THR A 74 9.22 4.98 15.17
C THR A 74 7.97 4.39 15.80
N LYS A 75 6.94 4.09 14.97
CA LYS A 75 5.68 3.50 15.42
C LYS A 75 5.70 1.96 15.39
N HIS A 76 6.78 1.35 14.91
CA HIS A 76 6.91 -0.10 14.70
C HIS A 76 5.72 -0.70 13.93
N ILE A 77 5.28 -0.03 12.86
CA ILE A 77 4.18 -0.49 12.00
C ILE A 77 4.59 -0.51 10.54
N ASP A 78 4.06 -1.50 9.82
CA ASP A 78 4.24 -1.71 8.39
C ASP A 78 2.91 -1.62 7.66
N LEU A 79 2.94 -1.04 6.46
CA LEU A 79 1.80 -0.92 5.57
C LEU A 79 2.15 -1.47 4.18
N GLY A 80 1.43 -2.50 3.77
CA GLY A 80 1.48 -3.07 2.42
C GLY A 80 0.53 -2.34 1.46
N LEU A 81 1.08 -1.78 0.39
CA LEU A 81 0.32 -1.11 -0.67
C LEU A 81 0.23 -2.04 -1.87
N CYS A 82 -0.95 -2.58 -2.11
CA CYS A 82 -1.23 -3.49 -3.22
C CYS A 82 -1.76 -2.70 -4.43
N VAL A 83 -1.02 -2.70 -5.53
CA VAL A 83 -1.39 -2.02 -6.78
C VAL A 83 -1.49 -3.04 -7.89
N PHE A 84 -2.65 -3.06 -8.55
CA PHE A 84 -2.85 -3.90 -9.72
C PHE A 84 -2.57 -3.10 -11.00
N ILE A 85 -1.77 -3.68 -11.89
CA ILE A 85 -1.45 -3.15 -13.21
C ILE A 85 -1.72 -4.21 -14.27
N LYS A 86 -2.05 -3.81 -15.50
CA LYS A 86 -2.18 -4.76 -16.60
C LYS A 86 -0.83 -5.45 -16.86
N ARG A 87 -0.88 -6.70 -17.31
CA ARG A 87 0.30 -7.47 -17.73
C ARG A 87 0.88 -7.02 -19.08
N LYS A 88 0.03 -6.49 -19.96
CA LYS A 88 0.38 -5.89 -21.25
C LYS A 88 -0.38 -4.56 -21.37
N ASP A 89 0.24 -3.57 -21.99
CA ASP A 89 -0.33 -2.22 -22.12
C ASP A 89 -1.65 -2.20 -22.92
#